data_AF-A0A527FXY0-F1
#
_entry.id   AF-A0A527FXY0-F1
#
_cell.length_a   1.000
_cell.length_b   1.000
_cell.length_c   1.000
_cell.angle_alpha   90.00
_cell.angle_beta   90.00
_cell.angle_gamma   90.00
#
_symmetry.space_group_name_H-M   'P 1'
#
loop_
_entity.id
_entity.type
_entity.pdbx_description
1 polymer ?
#
loop_
_entity_poly.entity_id
_entity_poly.type
_entity_poly.pdbx_seq_one_letter_code
_entity_poly.pdbx_strand_id
1 'polypeptide(L)'
;HLTLKNRVMSTSHEPAYSEDGMPKQRYRLYHAEKAKGGMALTMTAGSAIVSRDSPAAFGNLHVYDDRIVPWLAELADACHEHDCKVMIQI
;
A
#
# COMPACT_ATOMS: atom_id res chain seq x y z
N HIS A 1 -4.68 12.92 16.90
CA HIS A 1 -4.14 11.61 17.30
C HIS A 1 -4.72 10.54 16.38
N LEU A 2 -3.96 9.47 16.06
CA LEU A 2 -4.45 8.34 15.27
C LEU A 2 -4.93 7.22 16.20
N THR A 3 -6.17 6.75 16.00
CA THR A 3 -6.73 5.60 16.72
C THR A 3 -6.78 4.38 15.81
N LEU A 4 -6.38 3.22 16.33
CA LEU A 4 -6.47 1.93 15.65
C LEU A 4 -7.53 1.06 16.35
N LYS A 5 -8.45 0.46 15.59
CA LYS A 5 -9.55 -0.37 16.14
C LYS A 5 -9.08 -1.60 16.92
N ASN A 6 -7.87 -2.07 16.66
CA ASN A 6 -7.20 -3.16 17.38
C ASN A 6 -5.67 -3.09 17.17
N ARG A 7 -4.94 -4.10 17.66
CA ARG A 7 -3.47 -4.18 17.60
C ARG A 7 -2.94 -5.09 16.48
N VAL A 8 -3.77 -5.43 15.50
CA VAL A 8 -3.38 -6.28 14.37
C VAL A 8 -2.96 -5.38 13.21
N MET A 9 -1.72 -5.53 12.77
CA MET A 9 -1.17 -4.82 11.62
C MET A 9 -0.38 -5.74 10.70
N SER A 10 -0.31 -5.35 9.42
CA SER A 10 0.63 -5.92 8.45
C SER A 10 1.74 -4.89 8.21
N THR A 11 2.99 -5.30 8.43
CA THR A 11 4.18 -4.48 8.16
C THR A 11 4.40 -4.32 6.65
N SER A 12 5.17 -3.28 6.30
CA SER A 12 5.66 -3.08 4.93
C SER A 12 6.49 -4.27 4.48
N HIS A 13 6.19 -4.74 3.28
CA HIS A 13 6.90 -5.76 2.54
C HIS A 13 6.53 -5.60 1.07
N GLU A 14 7.42 -6.00 0.18
CA GLU A 14 7.14 -5.97 -1.25
C GLU A 14 6.58 -7.34 -1.69
N PRO A 15 5.27 -7.44 -2.00
CA PRO A 15 4.69 -8.69 -2.50
C PRO A 15 5.02 -8.96 -3.97
N ALA A 16 5.73 -8.05 -4.66
CA ALA A 16 6.04 -8.13 -6.08
C ALA A 16 4.76 -8.22 -6.96
N TYR A 17 3.71 -7.50 -6.57
CA TYR A 17 2.42 -7.42 -7.28
C TYR A 17 2.24 -6.13 -8.08
N SER A 18 3.28 -5.31 -8.20
CA SER A 18 3.21 -4.09 -9.00
C SER A 18 3.13 -4.42 -10.49
N GLU A 19 2.49 -3.52 -11.23
CA GLU A 19 2.42 -3.57 -12.68
C GLU A 19 2.85 -2.19 -13.19
N ASP A 20 3.94 -2.13 -13.97
CA ASP A 20 4.55 -0.87 -14.43
C ASP A 20 4.91 0.11 -13.29
N GLY A 21 5.28 -0.43 -12.12
CA GLY A 21 5.56 0.35 -10.91
C GLY A 21 4.31 0.90 -10.20
N MET A 22 3.11 0.48 -10.64
CA MET A 22 1.84 0.93 -10.08
C MET A 22 1.16 -0.17 -9.26
N PRO A 23 0.45 0.18 -8.16
CA PRO A 23 -0.34 -0.76 -7.38
C PRO A 23 -1.71 -0.95 -8.07
N LYS A 24 -1.73 -1.68 -9.20
CA LYS A 24 -2.98 -2.00 -9.92
C LYS A 24 -3.83 -3.02 -9.15
N GLN A 25 -4.70 -3.76 -9.83
CA GLN A 25 -5.79 -4.52 -9.20
C GLN A 25 -5.31 -5.52 -8.14
N ARG A 26 -4.32 -6.38 -8.46
CA ARG A 26 -3.86 -7.43 -7.54
C ARG A 26 -3.29 -6.85 -6.24
N TYR A 27 -2.48 -5.80 -6.36
CA TYR A 27 -1.88 -5.13 -5.21
C TYR A 27 -2.96 -4.55 -4.28
N ARG A 28 -3.94 -3.84 -4.84
CA ARG A 28 -5.00 -3.21 -4.05
C ARG A 28 -5.91 -4.22 -3.37
N LEU A 29 -6.33 -5.27 -4.09
CA LEU A 29 -7.15 -6.35 -3.52
C LEU A 29 -6.44 -7.05 -2.37
N TYR A 30 -5.12 -7.26 -2.46
CA TYR A 30 -4.34 -7.84 -1.36
C TYR A 30 -4.45 -7.03 -0.06
N HIS A 31 -4.46 -5.70 -0.14
CA HIS A 31 -4.64 -4.82 1.03
C HIS A 31 -6.11 -4.73 1.48
N ALA A 32 -7.05 -4.65 0.53
CA ALA A 32 -8.48 -4.60 0.83
C ALA A 32 -8.96 -5.88 1.55
N GLU A 33 -8.53 -7.07 1.11
CA GLU A 33 -8.90 -8.33 1.77
C GLU A 33 -8.34 -8.42 3.20
N LYS A 34 -7.13 -7.90 3.46
CA LYS A 34 -6.59 -7.79 4.83
C LYS A 34 -7.43 -6.85 5.70
N ALA A 35 -7.85 -5.70 5.15
CA ALA A 35 -8.70 -4.75 5.85
C ALA A 35 -10.06 -5.36 6.20
N LYS A 36 -10.68 -6.05 5.23
CA LYS A 36 -11.94 -6.82 5.40
C LYS A 36 -11.82 -7.91 6.45
N GLY A 37 -10.65 -8.54 6.58
CA GLY A 37 -10.32 -9.51 7.63
C GLY A 37 -10.21 -8.91 9.05
N GLY A 38 -10.41 -7.60 9.23
CA GLY A 38 -10.42 -6.96 10.54
C GLY A 38 -9.10 -6.31 10.97
N MET A 39 -8.10 -6.22 10.08
CA MET A 39 -6.83 -5.54 10.35
C MET A 39 -7.03 -4.05 10.66
N ALA A 40 -6.30 -3.51 11.63
CA ALA A 40 -6.41 -2.10 12.02
C ALA A 40 -5.47 -1.18 11.23
N LEU A 41 -4.30 -1.67 10.83
CA LEU A 41 -3.35 -0.93 10.02
C LEU A 41 -2.71 -1.85 8.99
N THR A 42 -2.80 -1.48 7.72
CA THR A 42 -1.94 -2.07 6.69
C THR A 42 -0.88 -1.07 6.27
N MET A 43 0.38 -1.49 6.33
CA MET A 43 1.49 -0.74 5.74
C MET A 43 1.73 -1.29 4.33
N THR A 44 1.84 -0.39 3.34
CA THR A 44 2.10 -0.70 1.94
C THR A 44 3.59 -0.54 1.62
N ALA A 45 3.94 -1.01 0.43
CA ALA A 45 5.27 -1.09 -0.17
C ALA A 45 6.31 -1.85 0.68
N GLY A 46 7.50 -2.02 0.13
CA GLY A 46 8.71 -2.42 0.85
C GLY A 46 9.89 -1.59 0.36
N SER A 47 9.98 -0.34 0.84
CA SER A 47 10.85 0.73 0.31
C SER A 47 10.43 1.15 -1.11
N ALA A 48 9.49 2.09 -1.20
CA ALA A 48 9.03 2.59 -2.49
C ALA A 48 10.09 3.46 -3.19
N ILE A 49 10.05 3.54 -4.51
CA ILE A 49 11.03 4.29 -5.30
C ILE A 49 10.60 5.77 -5.33
N VAL A 50 11.36 6.62 -4.64
CA VAL A 50 11.11 8.07 -4.52
C VAL A 50 11.80 8.92 -5.60
N SER A 51 12.64 8.33 -6.44
CA SER A 51 13.30 9.02 -7.55
C SER A 51 13.51 8.12 -8.76
N ARG A 52 13.55 8.70 -9.97
CA ARG A 52 13.77 7.97 -11.24
C ARG A 52 15.10 7.24 -11.32
N ASP A 53 16.10 7.70 -10.57
CA ASP A 53 17.45 7.14 -10.51
C ASP A 53 17.63 6.13 -9.36
N SER A 54 16.63 5.94 -8.51
CA SER A 54 16.68 4.97 -7.43
C SER A 54 16.50 3.54 -7.97
N PRO A 55 17.43 2.62 -7.69
CA PRO A 55 17.36 1.27 -8.24
C PRO A 55 16.20 0.48 -7.62
N ALA A 56 15.39 -0.15 -8.46
CA ALA A 56 14.37 -1.10 -8.01
C ALA A 56 15.01 -2.45 -7.67
N ALA A 57 14.62 -3.04 -6.54
CA ALA A 57 15.16 -4.32 -6.08
C ALA A 57 14.17 -5.49 -6.27
N PHE A 58 12.86 -5.24 -6.07
CA PHE A 58 11.86 -6.31 -5.95
C PHE A 58 10.51 -6.00 -6.64
N GLY A 59 10.51 -5.13 -7.66
CA GLY A 59 9.26 -4.64 -8.26
C GLY A 59 8.58 -3.55 -7.41
N ASN A 60 9.38 -2.70 -6.77
CA ASN A 60 8.93 -1.64 -5.88
C ASN A 60 7.97 -0.64 -6.57
N LEU A 61 7.04 -0.08 -5.80
CA LEU A 61 6.13 0.96 -6.29
C LEU A 61 6.90 2.26 -6.63
N HIS A 62 6.51 2.93 -7.72
CA HIS A 62 7.10 4.20 -8.14
C HIS A 62 6.33 5.39 -7.55
N VAL A 63 6.68 5.80 -6.33
CA VAL A 63 6.04 6.95 -5.67
C VAL A 63 6.51 8.31 -6.18
N TYR A 64 7.54 8.35 -7.05
CA TYR A 64 7.97 9.55 -7.75
C TYR A 64 7.06 9.97 -8.92
N ASP A 65 6.15 9.09 -9.35
CA ASP A 65 5.31 9.30 -10.54
C ASP A 65 3.86 9.52 -10.14
N ASP A 66 3.31 10.71 -10.43
CA ASP A 66 1.95 11.11 -10.05
C ASP A 66 0.85 10.16 -10.57
N ARG A 67 1.13 9.34 -11.59
CA ARG A 67 0.20 8.30 -12.05
C ARG A 67 -0.14 7.28 -10.95
N ILE A 68 0.66 7.19 -9.90
CA ILE A 68 0.41 6.32 -8.74
C ILE A 68 -0.73 6.83 -7.85
N VAL A 69 -0.98 8.14 -7.82
CA VAL A 69 -1.91 8.80 -6.90
C VAL A 69 -3.33 8.20 -6.94
N PRO A 70 -4.01 8.06 -8.10
CA PRO A 70 -5.35 7.48 -8.14
C PRO A 70 -5.38 6.03 -7.61
N TRP A 71 -4.33 5.24 -7.85
CA TRP A 71 -4.27 3.86 -7.35
C TRP A 71 -4.12 3.79 -5.84
N LEU A 72 -3.31 4.69 -5.24
CA LEU A 72 -3.15 4.78 -3.79
C LEU A 72 -4.42 5.32 -3.12
N ALA A 73 -5.13 6.25 -3.76
CA ALA A 73 -6.42 6.74 -3.29
C ALA A 73 -7.45 5.60 -3.24
N GLU A 74 -7.62 4.85 -4.32
CA GLU A 74 -8.53 3.69 -4.36
C GLU A 74 -8.16 2.61 -3.32
N LEU A 75 -6.86 2.37 -3.09
CA LEU A 75 -6.40 1.45 -2.05
C LEU A 75 -6.79 1.94 -0.65
N ALA A 76 -6.56 3.23 -0.38
CA ALA A 76 -6.85 3.84 0.90
C ALA A 76 -8.36 3.83 1.19
N ASP A 77 -9.19 4.22 0.22
CA ASP A 77 -10.64 4.21 0.33
C ASP A 77 -11.16 2.81 0.65
N ALA A 78 -10.75 1.78 -0.10
CA ALA A 78 -11.14 0.39 0.14
C ALA A 78 -10.72 -0.14 1.52
N CYS A 79 -9.58 0.30 2.06
CA CYS A 79 -9.17 -0.07 3.42
C CYS A 79 -9.99 0.68 4.48
N HIS A 80 -10.27 1.96 4.25
CA HIS A 80 -11.02 2.82 5.17
C HIS A 80 -12.49 2.41 5.32
N GLU A 81 -13.11 1.82 4.27
CA GLU A 81 -14.45 1.20 4.36
C GLU A 81 -14.57 0.16 5.49
N HIS A 82 -13.45 -0.43 5.89
CA HIS A 82 -13.36 -1.42 6.96
C HIS A 82 -12.74 -0.87 8.25
N ASP A 83 -12.60 0.44 8.42
CA ASP A 83 -11.87 1.08 9.53
C ASP A 83 -10.42 0.54 9.68
N CYS A 84 -9.78 0.22 8.55
CA CYS A 84 -8.35 -0.11 8.49
C CYS A 84 -7.59 1.13 8.03
N LYS A 85 -6.59 1.56 8.79
CA LYS A 85 -5.72 2.69 8.42
C LYS A 85 -4.65 2.22 7.44
N VAL A 86 -4.14 3.15 6.64
CA VAL A 86 -3.08 2.90 5.66
C VAL A 86 -1.87 3.77 5.96
N MET A 87 -0.68 3.16 5.91
CA MET A 87 0.60 3.84 5.88
C MET A 87 1.44 3.26 4.74
N ILE A 88 2.49 3.97 4.32
CA ILE A 88 3.41 3.52 3.28
C ILE A 88 4.85 3.64 3.78
N GLN A 89 5.68 2.67 3.46
CA GLN A 89 7.13 2.81 3.56
C GLN A 89 7.66 3.33 2.23
N ILE A 90 8.12 4.58 2.25
CA ILE A 90 8.90 5.17 1.16
C ILE A 90 10.36 4.76 1.28
#